data_AF-A0AAD3ZHS7-F1
#
_entry.id   AF-A0AAD3ZHS7-F1
#
_cell.length_a   1.000
_cell.length_b   1.000
_cell.length_c   1.000
_cell.angle_alpha   90.00
_cell.angle_beta   90.00
_cell.angle_gamma   90.00
#
_symmetry.space_group_name_H-M   'P 1'
#
loop_
_entity.id
_entity.type
_entity.pdbx_description
1 polymer ?
#
loop_
_entity_poly.entity_id
_entity_poly.type
_entity_poly.pdbx_seq_one_letter_code
_entity_poly.pdbx_strand_id
1 'polypeptide(L)' 'MAKVSVDKDLCIGCGLCADTCPDVFVLADDGKAEVKSAEAANANLACAKDAAATCPTEAIKVEE' A
#
# COMPACT_ATOMS: atom_id res chain seq x y z
N MET A 1 -5.58 15.66 2.77
CA MET A 1 -5.29 14.60 3.76
C MET A 1 -5.05 13.41 2.89
N ALA A 2 -3.84 12.89 2.87
CA ALA A 2 -3.51 11.89 1.88
C ALA A 2 -4.27 10.60 2.15
N LYS A 3 -4.95 10.09 1.14
CA LYS A 3 -5.72 8.86 1.17
C LYS A 3 -4.96 7.80 0.38
N VAL A 4 -4.50 6.78 1.09
CA VAL A 4 -3.84 5.61 0.51
C VAL A 4 -4.81 4.44 0.56
N SER A 5 -4.96 3.73 -0.56
CA SER A 5 -5.85 2.56 -0.64
C SER A 5 -5.26 1.49 -1.56
N VAL A 6 -5.63 0.24 -1.31
CA VAL A 6 -5.24 -0.91 -2.15
C VAL A 6 -6.50 -1.47 -2.82
N ASP A 7 -6.43 -1.58 -4.13
CA ASP A 7 -7.43 -2.25 -4.96
C ASP A 7 -7.22 -3.77 -4.86
N LYS A 8 -8.11 -4.46 -4.14
CA LYS A 8 -7.99 -5.90 -3.90
C LYS A 8 -8.20 -6.74 -5.17
N ASP A 9 -8.88 -6.20 -6.18
CA ASP A 9 -9.11 -6.89 -7.44
C ASP A 9 -7.84 -6.93 -8.29
N LEU A 10 -7.07 -5.82 -8.30
CA LEU A 10 -5.78 -5.74 -8.98
C LEU A 10 -4.62 -6.30 -8.16
N CYS A 11 -4.73 -6.31 -6.83
CA CYS A 11 -3.67 -6.81 -5.98
C CYS A 11 -3.48 -8.31 -6.18
N ILE A 12 -2.28 -8.74 -6.56
CA ILE A 12 -1.94 -10.16 -6.75
C ILE A 12 -1.24 -10.79 -5.54
N GLY A 13 -1.10 -10.05 -4.44
CA GLY A 13 -0.45 -10.57 -3.23
C GLY A 13 1.07 -10.72 -3.31
N CYS A 14 1.74 -9.93 -4.15
CA CYS A 14 3.19 -10.04 -4.36
C CYS A 14 4.05 -9.68 -3.14
N GLY A 15 3.50 -9.01 -2.12
CA GLY A 15 4.23 -8.63 -0.90
C GLY A 15 5.14 -7.40 -1.00
N LEU A 16 5.48 -6.93 -2.21
CA LEU A 16 6.44 -5.83 -2.41
C LEU A 16 6.11 -4.55 -1.65
N CYS A 17 4.84 -4.19 -1.50
CA CYS A 17 4.45 -3.00 -0.74
C CYS A 17 4.72 -3.13 0.77
N ALA A 18 4.55 -4.32 1.34
CA ALA A 18 4.86 -4.60 2.73
C ALA A 18 6.38 -4.68 2.95
N ASP A 19 7.16 -5.05 1.95
CA ASP A 19 8.64 -5.01 2.00
C ASP A 19 9.19 -3.58 1.85
N THR A 20 8.67 -2.82 0.89
CA THR A 20 9.06 -1.42 0.62
C THR A 20 8.64 -0.50 1.76
N CYS A 21 7.43 -0.69 2.28
CA CYS A 21 6.85 0.19 3.28
C CYS A 21 6.06 -0.59 4.34
N PRO A 22 6.74 -1.34 5.22
CA PRO A 22 6.11 -2.17 6.25
C PRO A 22 5.33 -1.35 7.28
N ASP A 23 5.62 -0.06 7.44
CA ASP A 23 4.90 0.80 8.38
C ASP A 23 3.51 1.20 7.87
N VAL A 24 3.29 1.16 6.55
CA VAL A 24 2.02 1.55 5.91
C VAL A 24 1.24 0.35 5.42
N PHE A 25 1.91 -0.63 4.81
CA PHE A 25 1.25 -1.79 4.23
C PHE A 25 1.51 -3.06 5.03
N VAL A 26 0.54 -3.96 4.98
CA VAL A 26 0.64 -5.32 5.49
C VAL A 26 0.01 -6.26 4.48
N LEU A 27 0.54 -7.48 4.37
CA LEU A 27 -0.14 -8.54 3.63
C LEU A 27 -1.11 -9.23 4.58
N ALA A 28 -2.40 -9.18 4.27
CA ALA A 28 -3.45 -9.82 5.04
C ALA A 28 -3.54 -11.33 4.73
N ASP A 29 -4.28 -12.06 5.56
CA ASP A 29 -4.43 -13.52 5.45
C ASP A 29 -5.17 -13.96 4.17
N ASP A 30 -5.88 -13.04 3.50
CA ASP A 30 -6.52 -13.25 2.19
C ASP A 30 -5.50 -13.20 1.03
N GLY A 31 -4.21 -13.01 1.34
CA GLY A 31 -3.14 -12.84 0.36
C GLY A 31 -3.19 -11.51 -0.37
N LYS A 32 -3.94 -10.51 0.12
CA LYS A 32 -3.98 -9.16 -0.45
C LYS A 32 -3.27 -8.18 0.46
N ALA A 33 -2.79 -7.09 -0.11
CA ALA A 33 -2.20 -6.01 0.65
C ALA A 33 -3.29 -5.11 1.24
N GLU A 34 -3.06 -4.60 2.45
CA GLU A 34 -3.92 -3.66 3.14
C GLU A 34 -3.10 -2.52 3.74
N VAL A 35 -3.74 -1.36 3.93
CA VAL A 35 -3.14 -0.21 4.61
C VAL A 35 -3.40 -0.35 6.10
N LYS A 36 -2.36 -0.30 6.93
CA LYS A 36 -2.45 -0.47 8.39
C LYS A 36 -3.31 0.60 9.05
N SER A 37 -3.10 1.87 8.72
CA SER A 37 -3.96 2.97 9.17
C SER A 37 -3.80 4.20 8.28
N ALA A 38 -4.83 5.07 8.31
CA ALA A 38 -4.77 6.36 7.65
C ALA A 38 -3.68 7.26 8.27
N GLU A 39 -3.43 7.19 9.58
CA GLU A 39 -2.34 7.94 10.21
C GLU A 39 -0.97 7.47 9.72
N ALA A 40 -0.74 6.16 9.59
CA ALA A 40 0.53 5.63 9.12
C ALA A 40 0.81 6.05 7.67
N ALA A 41 -0.21 5.99 6.81
CA ALA A 41 -0.14 6.46 5.44
C ALA A 41 0.17 7.96 5.33
N ASN A 42 -0.42 8.80 6.20
CA ASN A 42 -0.13 10.23 6.23
C ASN A 42 1.25 10.54 6.81
N ALA A 43 1.68 9.81 7.84
CA ALA A 43 3.01 9.97 8.44
C ALA A 43 4.14 9.53 7.49
N ASN A 44 3.87 8.54 6.63
CA ASN A 44 4.85 7.93 5.73
C ASN A 44 4.40 8.02 4.26
N LEU A 45 3.90 9.19 3.85
CA LEU A 45 3.36 9.39 2.51
C LEU A 45 4.39 9.15 1.39
N ALA A 46 5.65 9.54 1.61
CA ALA A 46 6.72 9.29 0.64
C ALA A 46 6.92 7.78 0.40
N CYS A 47 7.02 7.03 1.49
CA CYS A 47 7.12 5.57 1.48
C CYS A 47 5.90 4.90 0.84
N ALA A 48 4.70 5.46 1.04
CA ALA A 48 3.49 4.99 0.38
C ALA A 48 3.50 5.22 -1.15
N LYS A 49 4.04 6.35 -1.61
CA LYS A 49 4.22 6.64 -3.05
C LYS A 49 5.26 5.71 -3.68
N ASP A 50 6.35 5.43 -2.97
CA ASP A 50 7.38 4.48 -3.44
C ASP A 50 6.81 3.07 -3.56
N ALA A 51 6.06 2.60 -2.56
CA ALA A 51 5.37 1.33 -2.61
C ALA A 51 4.39 1.25 -3.80
N ALA A 52 3.65 2.34 -4.08
CA ALA A 52 2.77 2.42 -5.24
C ALA A 52 3.54 2.30 -6.57
N ALA A 53 4.69 2.97 -6.69
CA ALA A 53 5.55 2.89 -7.88
C ALA A 53 6.17 1.50 -8.09
N THR A 54 6.40 0.74 -7.01
CA THR A 54 6.89 -0.65 -7.08
C THR A 54 5.78 -1.68 -7.34
N CYS A 55 4.51 -1.28 -7.31
CA CYS A 55 3.40 -2.21 -7.46
C CYS A 55 3.28 -2.67 -8.92
N PRO A 56 3.50 -3.97 -9.23
CA PRO A 56 3.51 -4.46 -10.61
C PRO A 56 2.15 -4.42 -11.29
N THR A 57 1.07 -4.33 -10.50
CA THR A 57 -0.31 -4.26 -10.98
C THR A 57 -0.96 -2.91 -10.71
N GLU A 58 -0.18 -1.91 -10.27
CA GLU A 58 -0.67 -0.55 -9.97
C GLU A 58 -1.89 -0.55 -9.03
N ALA A 59 -1.98 -1.55 -8.14
CA ALA A 59 -3.11 -1.75 -7.24
C ALA A 59 -3.18 -0.70 -6.11
N ILE A 60 -2.14 0.10 -5.92
CA ILE A 60 -2.04 1.06 -4.82
C ILE A 60 -2.36 2.46 -5.35
N LYS A 61 -3.36 3.12 -4.75
CA LYS A 61 -3.77 4.48 -5.08
C LYS A 61 -3.41 5.43 -3.94
N VAL A 62 -2.75 6.53 -4.28
CA VAL A 62 -2.35 7.59 -3.36
C VAL A 62 -2.97 8.90 -3.85
N GLU A 63 -3.94 9.43 -3.11
CA GLU A 63 -4.58 10.73 -3.35
C GLU A 63 -4.12 11.73 -2.26
N GLU A 64 -3.94 13.01 -2.56
CA GLU A 64 -3.42 14.04 -1.61
C GLU A 64 -4.51 14.98 -1.06
#